data_AF-A0A9N8KZN3-F1
#
_entry.id   AF-A0A9N8KZN3-F1
#
_cell.length_a   1.000
_cell.length_b   1.000
_cell.length_c   1.000
_cell.angle_alpha   90.00
_cell.angle_beta   90.00
_cell.angle_gamma   90.00
#
_symmetry.space_group_name_H-M   'P 1'
#
loop_
_entity.id
_entity.type
_entity.pdbx_description
1 polymer ?
#
loop_
_entity_poly.entity_id
_entity_poly.type
_entity_poly.pdbx_seq_one_letter_code
_entity_poly.pdbx_strand_id
1 'polypeptide(L)'
;MISNLFKNTVALCMRSQNAIKFAATPLRSIHTTSPANDLMEFFDAKKNWGETNIRVGRSWKTDELRIKSNTDLHKLWYVLLKERNMLYTMEHECADKMRLFPNPERIDKVQESMNNIETVIRERNVAYYQLETGETGERPVEDVVNLFGLPDKHKKSEYYIPKHMNKRWVRPYLEHGFINSAAVKRFYRMYKEKEYNIERKARNREFNHVQHLLKRFPDMDMEKLKAEYPNVDIEKAKRSKKARGHFMPKY
;
A
#
# COMPACT_ATOMS: atom_id res chain seq x y z
N MET A 1 -57.23 8.73 -34.69
CA MET A 1 -57.26 7.86 -35.89
C MET A 1 -56.06 8.20 -36.74
N ILE A 2 -55.17 7.21 -36.97
CA ILE A 2 -54.35 7.01 -38.19
C ILE A 2 -53.30 8.11 -38.49
N SER A 3 -52.03 7.89 -38.82
CA SER A 3 -51.03 6.83 -38.77
C SER A 3 -49.73 7.48 -39.32
N ASN A 4 -48.57 6.96 -38.89
CA ASN A 4 -47.26 6.92 -39.56
C ASN A 4 -46.96 7.88 -40.74
N LEU A 5 -45.91 8.69 -40.59
CA LEU A 5 -45.06 9.14 -41.70
C LEU A 5 -43.60 9.37 -41.22
N PHE A 6 -42.92 8.30 -40.81
CA PHE A 6 -41.45 8.29 -40.83
C PHE A 6 -40.99 7.89 -42.24
N LYS A 7 -40.49 8.86 -43.01
CA LYS A 7 -39.82 8.61 -44.29
C LYS A 7 -38.31 8.72 -44.08
N ASN A 8 -37.65 7.57 -44.16
CA ASN A 8 -36.21 7.39 -44.25
C ASN A 8 -35.66 8.14 -45.47
N THR A 9 -34.61 8.93 -45.26
CA THR A 9 -33.75 9.46 -46.33
C THR A 9 -32.48 8.62 -46.39
N VAL A 10 -32.36 7.83 -47.46
CA VAL A 10 -31.16 7.07 -47.81
C VAL A 10 -30.26 8.02 -48.61
N ALA A 11 -29.13 8.42 -48.04
CA ALA A 11 -28.10 9.16 -48.76
C ALA A 11 -27.23 8.18 -49.56
N LEU A 12 -27.42 8.13 -50.87
CA LEU A 12 -26.52 7.50 -51.83
C LEU A 12 -25.31 8.41 -52.04
N CYS A 13 -24.18 8.08 -51.41
CA CYS A 13 -22.89 8.64 -51.77
C CYS A 13 -22.16 7.66 -52.70
N MET A 14 -22.15 7.97 -54.00
CA MET A 14 -21.33 7.27 -54.98
C MET A 14 -19.86 7.62 -54.73
N ARG A 15 -19.07 6.65 -54.25
CA ARG A 15 -17.61 6.77 -54.20
C ARG A 15 -17.03 6.33 -55.55
N SER A 16 -16.31 7.25 -56.20
CA SER A 16 -15.52 7.01 -57.39
C SER A 16 -14.44 5.94 -57.12
N GLN A 17 -14.43 4.88 -57.93
CA GLN A 17 -13.36 3.88 -57.90
C GLN A 17 -12.16 4.41 -58.69
N ASN A 18 -11.14 4.91 -57.98
CA ASN A 18 -9.82 5.09 -58.57
C ASN A 18 -9.11 3.73 -58.55
N ALA A 19 -9.04 3.08 -59.72
CA ALA A 19 -8.29 1.84 -59.91
C ALA A 19 -6.78 2.16 -59.97
N ILE A 20 -6.09 2.00 -58.84
CA ILE A 20 -4.63 1.99 -58.79
C ILE A 20 -4.18 0.54 -58.99
N LYS A 21 -3.57 0.27 -60.16
CA LYS A 21 -2.89 -1.00 -60.43
C LYS A 21 -1.59 -1.04 -59.60
N PHE A 22 -1.65 -1.68 -58.43
CA PHE A 22 -0.43 -2.06 -57.73
C PHE A 22 0.12 -3.35 -58.37
N ALA A 23 1.34 -3.25 -58.90
CA ALA A 23 2.08 -4.41 -59.38
C ALA A 23 2.31 -5.37 -58.19
N ALA A 24 1.96 -6.64 -58.37
CA ALA A 24 2.16 -7.66 -57.36
C ALA A 24 3.66 -7.90 -57.14
N THR A 25 4.22 -7.29 -56.11
CA THR A 25 5.50 -7.72 -55.54
C THR A 25 5.29 -9.08 -54.87
N PRO A 26 6.19 -10.06 -55.04
CA PRO A 26 6.06 -11.34 -54.37
C PRO A 26 6.05 -11.12 -52.85
N LEU A 27 5.01 -11.64 -52.19
CA LEU A 27 4.90 -11.72 -50.73
C LEU A 27 6.13 -12.47 -50.20
N ARG A 28 7.12 -11.73 -49.70
CA ARG A 28 8.10 -12.31 -48.78
C ARG A 28 7.37 -12.53 -47.46
N SER A 29 6.82 -13.72 -47.28
CA SER A 29 6.49 -14.23 -45.95
C SER A 29 7.82 -14.49 -45.22
N ILE A 30 8.32 -13.46 -44.54
CA ILE A 30 9.33 -13.62 -43.50
C ILE A 30 8.64 -13.19 -42.21
N HIS A 31 7.84 -14.09 -41.66
CA HIS A 31 7.38 -13.98 -40.29
C HIS A 31 8.13 -15.05 -39.49
N THR A 32 9.23 -14.66 -38.86
CA THR A 32 9.72 -15.33 -37.65
C THR A 32 9.11 -14.61 -36.45
N THR A 33 7.77 -14.51 -36.40
CA THR A 33 7.15 -14.07 -35.15
C THR A 33 7.40 -15.18 -34.13
N SER A 34 8.24 -14.89 -33.13
CA SER A 34 8.35 -15.70 -31.92
C SER A 34 6.97 -16.19 -31.51
N PRO A 35 6.77 -17.48 -31.16
CA PRO A 35 5.47 -17.98 -30.76
C PRO A 35 4.92 -17.08 -29.65
N ALA A 36 3.81 -16.42 -29.92
CA ALA A 36 3.07 -15.67 -28.92
C ALA A 36 2.40 -16.72 -28.02
N ASN A 37 3.04 -17.06 -26.92
CA ASN A 37 2.46 -17.89 -25.85
C ASN A 37 1.39 -17.09 -25.08
N ASP A 38 0.50 -16.40 -25.79
CA ASP A 38 -0.22 -15.22 -25.29
C ASP A 38 -1.02 -15.51 -24.02
N LEU A 39 -1.80 -16.60 -24.01
CA LEU A 39 -2.53 -17.06 -22.82
C LEU A 39 -1.78 -18.10 -21.98
N MET A 40 -0.77 -18.75 -22.56
CA MET A 40 -0.02 -19.79 -21.85
C MET A 40 0.90 -19.22 -20.77
N GLU A 41 1.21 -17.92 -20.82
CA GLU A 41 1.98 -17.22 -19.78
C GLU A 41 1.19 -17.02 -18.47
N PHE A 42 -0.13 -17.16 -18.48
CA PHE A 42 -0.96 -17.14 -17.26
C PHE A 42 -0.96 -18.46 -16.50
N PHE A 43 -0.38 -19.52 -17.07
CA PHE A 43 -0.28 -20.82 -16.44
C PHE A 43 1.17 -21.17 -16.17
N ASP A 44 1.42 -21.90 -15.08
CA ASP A 44 2.77 -22.41 -14.81
C ASP A 44 3.19 -23.39 -15.91
N ALA A 45 4.49 -23.65 -16.00
CA ALA A 45 5.04 -24.62 -16.93
C ALA A 45 4.28 -25.95 -16.80
N LYS A 46 3.90 -26.56 -17.92
CA LYS A 46 3.13 -27.82 -17.97
C LYS A 46 3.74 -28.96 -17.14
N LYS A 47 5.05 -28.90 -16.88
CA LYS A 47 5.78 -29.86 -16.05
C LYS A 47 5.43 -29.76 -14.56
N ASN A 48 5.11 -28.55 -14.09
CA ASN A 48 4.82 -28.26 -12.69
C ASN A 48 3.35 -28.55 -12.32
N TRP A 49 2.53 -28.96 -13.29
CA TRP A 49 1.11 -29.21 -13.08
C TRP A 49 0.91 -30.46 -12.21
N GLY A 50 0.30 -30.28 -11.03
CA GLY A 50 0.05 -31.36 -10.08
C GLY A 50 1.21 -31.66 -9.13
N GLU A 51 2.34 -30.97 -9.26
CA GLU A 51 3.43 -31.04 -8.28
C GLU A 51 3.08 -30.21 -7.04
N THR A 52 3.27 -30.79 -5.85
CA THR A 52 3.00 -30.10 -4.57
C THR A 52 4.17 -29.25 -4.10
N ASN A 53 5.40 -29.64 -4.44
CA ASN A 53 6.64 -29.03 -3.97
C ASN A 53 7.44 -28.40 -5.12
N ILE A 54 7.02 -27.22 -5.57
CA ILE A 54 7.75 -26.44 -6.56
C ILE A 54 8.90 -25.70 -5.86
N ARG A 55 10.14 -26.00 -6.25
CA ARG A 55 11.34 -25.30 -5.73
C ARG A 55 11.41 -23.90 -6.32
N VAL A 56 11.33 -22.89 -5.47
CA VAL A 56 11.44 -21.47 -5.85
C VAL A 56 12.64 -20.83 -5.17
N GLY A 57 13.21 -19.82 -5.83
CA GLY A 57 14.30 -19.02 -5.28
C GLY A 57 13.84 -18.08 -4.15
N ARG A 58 14.79 -17.30 -3.63
CA ARG A 58 14.52 -16.21 -2.69
C ARG A 58 13.97 -14.97 -3.41
N SER A 59 13.38 -14.06 -2.64
CA SER A 59 13.00 -12.72 -3.11
C SER A 59 14.22 -11.84 -3.45
N TRP A 60 13.99 -10.84 -4.30
CA TRP A 60 14.98 -9.83 -4.65
C TRP A 60 15.22 -8.89 -3.48
N LYS A 61 16.48 -8.74 -3.07
CA LYS A 61 16.89 -7.82 -1.99
C LYS A 61 17.07 -6.41 -2.53
N THR A 62 16.79 -5.41 -1.71
CA THR A 62 16.95 -3.98 -2.06
C THR A 62 18.38 -3.65 -2.52
N ASP A 63 19.41 -4.18 -1.86
CA ASP A 63 20.81 -3.92 -2.21
C ASP A 63 21.19 -4.41 -3.61
N GLU A 64 20.63 -5.54 -4.04
CA GLU A 64 20.86 -6.10 -5.38
C GLU A 64 20.18 -5.25 -6.46
N LEU A 65 19.00 -4.73 -6.15
CA LEU A 65 18.20 -3.89 -7.04
C LEU A 65 18.83 -2.50 -7.19
N ARG A 66 19.51 -1.97 -6.17
CA ARG A 66 20.22 -0.68 -6.22
C ARG A 66 21.36 -0.67 -7.23
N ILE A 67 21.99 -1.81 -7.51
CA ILE A 67 23.08 -1.94 -8.49
C ILE A 67 22.54 -1.99 -9.94
N LYS A 68 21.26 -2.31 -10.13
CA LYS A 68 20.65 -2.46 -11.47
C LYS A 68 20.24 -1.14 -12.09
N SER A 69 20.31 -1.07 -13.41
CA SER A 69 19.84 0.08 -14.21
C SER A 69 18.31 0.23 -14.12
N ASN A 70 17.79 1.45 -14.33
CA ASN A 70 16.33 1.67 -14.38
C ASN A 70 15.66 0.87 -15.51
N THR A 71 16.36 0.68 -16.64
CA THR A 71 15.85 -0.14 -17.75
C THR A 71 15.71 -1.60 -17.37
N ASP A 72 16.64 -2.14 -16.58
CA ASP A 72 16.57 -3.52 -16.12
C ASP A 72 15.51 -3.70 -15.02
N LEU A 73 15.38 -2.74 -14.11
CA LEU A 73 14.31 -2.75 -13.10
C LEU A 73 12.93 -2.71 -13.76
N HIS A 74 12.76 -1.91 -14.81
CA HIS A 74 11.52 -1.85 -15.58
C HIS A 74 11.22 -3.19 -16.26
N LYS A 75 12.21 -3.83 -16.89
CA LYS A 75 12.03 -5.19 -17.47
C LYS A 75 11.70 -6.21 -16.38
N LEU A 76 12.42 -6.18 -15.26
CA LEU A 76 12.22 -7.09 -14.14
C LEU A 76 10.82 -6.94 -13.54
N TRP A 77 10.30 -5.72 -13.43
CA TRP A 77 8.94 -5.46 -12.97
C TRP A 77 7.91 -6.23 -13.81
N TYR A 78 8.05 -6.23 -15.14
CA TYR A 78 7.14 -6.99 -16.01
C TYR A 78 7.32 -8.49 -15.88
N VAL A 79 8.54 -8.99 -15.69
CA VAL A 79 8.76 -10.42 -15.43
C VAL A 79 8.04 -10.85 -14.15
N LEU A 80 8.18 -10.08 -13.06
CA LEU A 80 7.49 -10.33 -11.79
C LEU A 80 5.97 -10.14 -11.90
N LEU A 81 5.51 -9.19 -12.70
CA LEU A 81 4.09 -8.95 -12.92
C LEU A 81 3.43 -10.15 -13.62
N LYS A 82 4.08 -10.74 -14.62
CA LYS A 82 3.60 -11.94 -15.31
C LYS A 82 3.53 -13.12 -14.36
N GLU A 83 4.59 -13.31 -13.58
CA GLU A 83 4.65 -14.33 -12.53
C GLU A 83 3.52 -14.15 -11.50
N ARG A 84 3.29 -12.93 -10.99
CA ARG A 84 2.21 -12.63 -10.04
C ARG A 84 0.84 -12.94 -10.63
N ASN A 85 0.60 -12.55 -11.88
CA ASN A 85 -0.68 -12.80 -12.55
C ASN A 85 -0.92 -14.31 -12.74
N MET A 86 0.10 -15.05 -13.14
CA MET A 86 0.06 -16.51 -13.25
C MET A 86 -0.29 -17.17 -11.91
N LEU A 87 0.33 -16.71 -10.81
CA LEU A 87 0.05 -17.24 -9.47
C LEU A 87 -1.37 -16.94 -9.00
N TYR A 88 -1.92 -15.75 -9.29
CA TYR A 88 -3.31 -15.44 -8.95
C TYR A 88 -4.31 -16.24 -9.78
N THR A 89 -4.02 -16.53 -11.04
CA THR A 89 -4.84 -17.46 -11.84
C THR A 89 -4.84 -18.85 -11.20
N MET A 90 -3.67 -19.34 -10.77
CA MET A 90 -3.55 -20.64 -10.09
C MET A 90 -4.23 -20.66 -8.72
N GLU A 91 -4.14 -19.56 -7.95
CA GLU A 91 -4.77 -19.42 -6.63
C GLU A 91 -6.29 -19.48 -6.75
N HIS A 92 -6.84 -18.74 -7.71
CA HIS A 92 -8.27 -18.77 -7.99
C HIS A 92 -8.75 -20.15 -8.43
N GLU A 93 -8.01 -20.82 -9.33
CA GLU A 93 -8.33 -22.17 -9.77
C GLU A 93 -8.28 -23.19 -8.62
N CYS A 94 -7.28 -23.08 -7.73
CA CYS A 94 -7.18 -23.93 -6.54
C CYS A 94 -8.36 -23.70 -5.59
N ALA A 95 -8.73 -22.44 -5.36
CA ALA A 95 -9.89 -22.09 -4.53
C ALA A 95 -11.20 -22.66 -5.11
N ASP A 96 -11.44 -22.49 -6.41
CA ASP A 96 -12.62 -23.00 -7.10
C ASP A 96 -12.71 -24.54 -7.06
N LYS A 97 -11.56 -25.21 -7.20
CA LYS A 97 -11.46 -26.68 -7.14
C LYS A 97 -11.34 -27.22 -5.71
N MET A 98 -11.36 -26.36 -4.69
CA MET A 98 -11.14 -26.70 -3.27
C MET A 98 -9.84 -27.49 -3.04
N ARG A 99 -8.76 -27.10 -3.72
CA ARG A 99 -7.41 -27.68 -3.60
C ARG A 99 -6.50 -26.74 -2.83
N LEU A 100 -5.51 -27.33 -2.14
CA LEU A 100 -4.44 -26.57 -1.51
C LEU A 100 -3.51 -26.00 -2.57
N PHE A 101 -3.14 -24.73 -2.41
CA PHE A 101 -2.24 -24.05 -3.33
C PHE A 101 -0.81 -24.61 -3.25
N PRO A 102 -0.21 -25.03 -4.38
CA PRO A 102 1.19 -25.41 -4.43
C PRO A 102 2.10 -24.23 -4.05
N ASN A 103 2.68 -24.28 -2.85
CA ASN A 103 3.66 -23.30 -2.33
C ASN A 103 3.18 -21.82 -2.30
N PRO A 104 2.34 -21.44 -1.32
CA PRO A 104 1.81 -20.07 -1.20
C PRO A 104 2.87 -19.01 -0.96
N GLU A 105 4.02 -19.37 -0.38
CA GLU A 105 5.13 -18.45 -0.15
C GLU A 105 5.68 -17.83 -1.45
N ARG A 106 5.44 -18.46 -2.60
CA ARG A 106 5.84 -17.92 -3.90
C ARG A 106 5.17 -16.56 -4.18
N ILE A 107 3.90 -16.40 -3.79
CA ILE A 107 3.16 -15.14 -3.92
C ILE A 107 3.81 -14.06 -3.06
N ASP A 108 4.10 -14.38 -1.80
CA ASP A 108 4.73 -13.45 -0.86
C ASP A 108 6.12 -13.00 -1.34
N LYS A 109 6.94 -13.92 -1.85
CA LYS A 109 8.28 -13.64 -2.39
C LYS A 109 8.23 -12.71 -3.61
N VAL A 110 7.25 -12.90 -4.49
CA VAL A 110 7.05 -12.03 -5.66
C VAL A 110 6.58 -10.65 -5.21
N GLN A 111 5.61 -10.58 -4.29
CA GLN A 111 5.10 -9.32 -3.77
C GLN A 111 6.18 -8.52 -3.03
N GLU A 112 7.00 -9.18 -2.20
CA GLU A 112 8.15 -8.58 -1.54
C GLU A 112 9.14 -8.02 -2.56
N SER A 113 9.45 -8.79 -3.61
CA SER A 113 10.35 -8.34 -4.68
C SER A 113 9.80 -7.11 -5.42
N MET A 114 8.50 -7.07 -5.70
CA MET A 114 7.86 -5.92 -6.33
C MET A 114 7.89 -4.68 -5.41
N ASN A 115 7.60 -4.83 -4.12
CA ASN A 115 7.67 -3.74 -3.14
C ASN A 115 9.11 -3.20 -3.02
N ASN A 116 10.11 -4.08 -3.06
CA ASN A 116 11.52 -3.69 -3.02
C ASN A 116 11.93 -2.90 -4.27
N ILE A 117 11.47 -3.29 -5.47
CA ILE A 117 11.69 -2.52 -6.70
C ILE A 117 11.05 -1.14 -6.60
N GLU A 118 9.79 -1.06 -6.16
CA GLU A 118 9.10 0.21 -5.98
C GLU A 118 9.82 1.13 -4.99
N THR A 119 10.34 0.56 -3.89
CA THR A 119 11.10 1.30 -2.88
C THR A 119 12.39 1.87 -3.48
N VAL A 120 13.17 1.07 -4.21
CA VAL A 120 14.42 1.55 -4.85
C VAL A 120 14.15 2.63 -5.90
N ILE A 121 13.08 2.49 -6.69
CA ILE A 121 12.68 3.51 -7.67
C ILE A 121 12.24 4.80 -6.95
N ARG A 122 11.48 4.69 -5.87
CA ARG A 122 11.07 5.84 -5.04
C ARG A 122 12.30 6.53 -4.45
N GLU A 123 13.23 5.80 -3.82
CA GLU A 123 14.50 6.33 -3.29
C GLU A 123 15.26 7.14 -4.36
N ARG A 124 15.40 6.60 -5.57
CA ARG A 124 16.07 7.27 -6.70
C ARG A 124 15.34 8.55 -7.12
N ASN A 125 14.02 8.50 -7.25
CA ASN A 125 13.23 9.66 -7.62
C ASN A 125 13.30 10.76 -6.56
N VAL A 126 13.19 10.39 -5.28
CA VAL A 126 13.31 11.34 -4.17
C VAL A 126 14.68 12.02 -4.20
N ALA A 127 15.76 11.27 -4.35
CA ALA A 127 17.10 11.84 -4.42
C ALA A 127 17.27 12.79 -5.61
N TYR A 128 16.71 12.44 -6.77
CA TYR A 128 16.73 13.29 -7.97
C TYR A 128 15.98 14.61 -7.73
N TYR A 129 14.72 14.56 -7.27
CA TYR A 129 13.93 15.78 -7.05
C TYR A 129 14.50 16.65 -5.92
N GLN A 130 15.08 16.05 -4.87
CA GLN A 130 15.73 16.81 -3.81
C GLN A 130 16.93 17.62 -4.32
N LEU A 131 17.65 17.12 -5.33
CA LEU A 131 18.76 17.85 -5.95
C LEU A 131 18.29 18.92 -6.93
N GLU A 132 17.27 18.62 -7.74
CA GLU A 132 16.79 19.53 -8.81
C GLU A 132 15.89 20.65 -8.29
N THR A 133 14.92 20.32 -7.42
CA THR A 133 13.90 21.27 -6.94
C THR A 133 13.96 21.51 -5.43
N GLY A 134 14.66 20.65 -4.67
CA GLY A 134 14.63 20.65 -3.21
C GLY A 134 13.38 19.99 -2.62
N GLU A 135 12.51 19.43 -3.45
CA GLU A 135 11.29 18.74 -3.02
C GLU A 135 11.42 17.23 -3.22
N THR A 136 10.57 16.43 -2.56
CA THR A 136 10.63 14.96 -2.62
C THR A 136 10.07 14.40 -3.94
N GLY A 137 9.32 15.20 -4.73
CA GLY A 137 8.62 14.75 -5.94
C GLY A 137 7.41 13.84 -5.70
N GLU A 138 7.12 13.50 -4.44
CA GLU A 138 5.88 12.84 -4.05
C GLU A 138 4.70 13.81 -4.01
N ARG A 139 3.48 13.26 -4.03
CA ARG A 139 2.25 14.05 -3.97
C ARG A 139 2.27 14.98 -2.74
N PRO A 140 2.17 16.31 -2.90
CA PRO A 140 2.26 17.24 -1.78
C PRO A 140 1.10 17.05 -0.81
N VAL A 141 1.44 17.05 0.48
CA VAL A 141 0.51 16.87 1.60
C VAL A 141 0.55 18.11 2.48
N GLU A 142 -0.61 18.69 2.75
CA GLU A 142 -0.77 19.82 3.68
C GLU A 142 -1.41 19.33 4.98
N ASP A 143 -0.93 19.83 6.11
CA ASP A 143 -1.60 19.65 7.40
C ASP A 143 -2.82 20.60 7.46
N VAL A 144 -4.01 20.02 7.52
CA VAL A 144 -5.30 20.73 7.50
C VAL A 144 -6.12 20.30 8.72
N VAL A 145 -6.96 21.17 9.23
CA VAL A 145 -7.91 20.81 10.27
C VAL A 145 -9.21 20.37 9.62
N ASN A 146 -9.65 19.14 9.89
CA ASN A 146 -10.92 18.61 9.38
C ASN A 146 -12.11 19.32 10.05
N LEU A 147 -13.33 19.10 9.53
CA LEU A 147 -14.58 19.65 10.04
C LEU A 147 -14.80 19.38 11.54
N PHE A 148 -14.27 18.27 12.06
CA PHE A 148 -14.34 17.90 13.48
C PHE A 148 -13.28 18.59 14.36
N GLY A 149 -12.45 19.49 13.81
CA GLY A 149 -11.38 20.15 14.55
C GLY A 149 -10.13 19.28 14.78
N LEU A 150 -10.05 18.12 14.13
CA LEU A 150 -8.91 17.19 14.25
C LEU A 150 -7.86 17.49 13.17
N PRO A 151 -6.55 17.33 13.49
CA PRO A 151 -5.50 17.43 12.48
C PRO A 151 -5.65 16.29 11.47
N ASP A 152 -5.59 16.64 10.19
CA ASP A 152 -5.73 15.74 9.06
C ASP A 152 -4.69 16.09 7.99
N LYS A 153 -4.30 15.10 7.19
CA LYS A 153 -3.29 15.24 6.15
C LYS A 153 -3.98 15.32 4.79
N HIS A 154 -4.13 16.53 4.27
CA HIS A 154 -4.76 16.76 2.97
C HIS A 154 -3.78 16.52 1.82
N LYS A 155 -4.03 15.44 1.06
CA LYS A 155 -3.27 15.14 -0.16
C LYS A 155 -3.79 15.98 -1.32
N LYS A 156 -3.03 16.94 -1.82
CA LYS A 156 -3.46 17.82 -2.93
C LYS A 156 -3.71 17.02 -4.20
N SER A 157 -4.79 17.30 -4.91
CA SER A 157 -5.03 16.74 -6.26
C SER A 157 -4.94 17.83 -7.31
N GLU A 158 -4.75 17.43 -8.56
CA GLU A 158 -4.82 18.31 -9.71
C GLU A 158 -6.27 18.76 -9.96
N TYR A 159 -6.44 20.04 -10.29
CA TYR A 159 -7.74 20.64 -10.60
C TYR A 159 -7.62 21.51 -11.85
N TYR A 160 -8.66 21.49 -12.68
CA TYR A 160 -8.75 22.31 -13.90
C TYR A 160 -9.01 23.80 -13.62
N ILE A 161 -9.50 24.13 -12.42
CA ILE A 161 -9.95 25.46 -12.02
C ILE A 161 -9.20 25.88 -10.76
N PRO A 162 -8.77 27.15 -10.62
CA PRO A 162 -8.14 27.66 -9.41
C PRO A 162 -8.96 27.42 -8.14
N LYS A 163 -8.27 27.22 -7.02
CA LYS A 163 -8.84 26.85 -5.71
C LYS A 163 -10.02 27.74 -5.27
N HIS A 164 -9.92 29.05 -5.47
CA HIS A 164 -10.93 30.02 -5.08
C HIS A 164 -12.19 30.01 -5.96
N MET A 165 -12.11 29.53 -7.21
CA MET A 165 -13.24 29.41 -8.13
C MET A 165 -13.97 28.07 -7.98
N ASN A 166 -13.33 27.07 -7.35
CA ASN A 166 -13.89 25.75 -7.16
C ASN A 166 -14.93 25.72 -6.02
N LYS A 167 -16.19 26.04 -6.34
CA LYS A 167 -17.31 26.04 -5.38
C LYS A 167 -17.49 24.72 -4.62
N ARG A 168 -17.18 23.57 -5.25
CA ARG A 168 -17.25 22.26 -4.59
C ARG A 168 -16.24 22.13 -3.45
N TRP A 169 -15.07 22.76 -3.60
CA TRP A 169 -14.01 22.78 -2.59
C TRP A 169 -14.22 23.89 -1.54
N VAL A 170 -14.72 25.07 -1.95
CA VAL A 170 -14.92 26.24 -1.08
C VAL A 170 -16.08 26.05 -0.10
N ARG A 171 -17.20 25.45 -0.53
CA ARG A 171 -18.42 25.29 0.29
C ARG A 171 -18.19 24.57 1.64
N PRO A 172 -17.46 23.44 1.71
CA PRO A 172 -17.26 22.74 2.97
C PRO A 172 -16.27 23.41 3.94
N TYR A 173 -15.29 24.18 3.42
CA TYR A 173 -14.15 24.67 4.21
C TYR A 173 -14.18 26.17 4.56
N LEU A 174 -14.78 27.02 3.71
CA LEU A 174 -14.77 28.48 3.88
C LEU A 174 -16.12 29.08 4.27
N GLU A 175 -17.22 28.59 3.70
CA GLU A 175 -18.55 29.21 3.91
C GLU A 175 -19.16 28.86 5.26
N HIS A 176 -18.75 27.75 5.86
CA HIS A 176 -19.21 27.36 7.17
C HIS A 176 -18.04 27.38 8.14
N GLY A 177 -18.00 28.40 9.01
CA GLY A 177 -17.03 28.54 10.10
C GLY A 177 -17.11 27.44 11.19
N PHE A 178 -17.32 26.18 10.80
CA PHE A 178 -17.51 25.03 11.68
C PHE A 178 -16.30 24.75 12.58
N ILE A 179 -15.09 25.10 12.13
CA ILE A 179 -13.86 24.92 12.92
C ILE A 179 -13.96 25.63 14.27
N ASN A 180 -14.71 26.74 14.35
CA ASN A 180 -14.89 27.52 15.57
C ASN A 180 -16.24 27.31 16.28
N SER A 181 -17.08 26.38 15.81
CA SER A 181 -18.37 26.09 16.45
C SER A 181 -18.16 25.58 17.88
N ALA A 182 -19.01 26.04 18.81
CA ALA A 182 -18.98 25.60 20.20
C ALA A 182 -19.15 24.06 20.34
N ALA A 183 -19.93 23.44 19.43
CA ALA A 183 -20.11 22.00 19.38
C ALA A 183 -18.79 21.27 19.07
N VAL A 184 -18.04 21.75 18.07
CA VAL A 184 -16.75 21.18 17.68
C VAL A 184 -15.70 21.35 18.78
N LYS A 185 -15.65 22.52 19.43
CA LYS A 185 -14.76 22.75 20.59
C LYS A 185 -15.07 21.80 21.76
N ARG A 186 -16.36 21.58 22.06
CA ARG A 186 -16.79 20.62 23.10
C ARG A 186 -16.40 19.19 22.73
N PHE A 187 -16.62 18.77 21.49
CA PHE A 187 -16.19 17.47 20.99
C PHE A 187 -14.69 17.28 21.12
N TYR A 188 -13.91 18.25 20.65
CA TYR A 188 -12.45 18.20 20.69
C TYR A 188 -11.92 18.08 22.13
N ARG A 189 -12.50 18.84 23.07
CA ARG A 189 -12.18 18.73 24.50
C ARG A 189 -12.46 17.31 25.03
N MET A 190 -13.66 16.77 24.80
CA MET A 190 -14.01 15.41 25.27
C MET A 190 -13.12 14.34 24.62
N TYR A 191 -12.75 14.53 23.36
CA TYR A 191 -11.82 13.65 22.65
C TYR A 191 -10.43 13.66 23.30
N LYS A 192 -9.87 14.84 23.60
CA LYS A 192 -8.59 14.97 24.30
C LYS A 192 -8.63 14.40 25.72
N GLU A 193 -9.72 14.63 26.46
CA GLU A 193 -9.93 14.01 27.78
C GLU A 193 -9.98 12.47 27.68
N LYS A 194 -10.54 11.91 26.60
CA LYS A 194 -10.56 10.47 26.33
C LYS A 194 -9.16 9.94 26.01
N GLU A 195 -8.41 10.59 25.12
CA GLU A 195 -7.01 10.24 24.79
C GLU A 195 -6.14 10.24 26.06
N TYR A 196 -6.20 11.32 26.84
CA TYR A 196 -5.48 11.43 28.10
C TYR A 196 -5.84 10.30 29.08
N ASN A 197 -7.11 9.94 29.17
CA ASN A 197 -7.55 8.82 30.01
C ASN A 197 -7.02 7.47 29.53
N ILE A 198 -6.91 7.25 28.21
CA ILE A 198 -6.33 6.03 27.62
C ILE A 198 -4.84 5.97 27.96
N GLU A 199 -4.09 7.03 27.71
CA GLU A 199 -2.65 7.12 28.02
C GLU A 199 -2.37 6.96 29.51
N ARG A 200 -3.16 7.61 30.37
CA ARG A 200 -3.07 7.44 31.82
C ARG A 200 -3.33 6.00 32.25
N LYS A 201 -4.34 5.34 31.67
CA LYS A 201 -4.63 3.92 31.95
C LYS A 201 -3.50 3.01 31.45
N ALA A 202 -2.92 3.29 30.28
CA ALA A 202 -1.78 2.55 29.74
C ALA A 202 -0.55 2.66 30.64
N ARG A 203 -0.15 3.88 31.04
CA ARG A 203 0.93 4.11 32.01
C ARG A 203 0.69 3.39 33.34
N ASN A 204 -0.55 3.41 33.83
CA ASN A 204 -0.88 2.66 35.05
C ASN A 204 -0.79 1.14 34.85
N ARG A 205 -1.17 0.60 33.68
CA ARG A 205 -1.01 -0.82 33.35
C ARG A 205 0.45 -1.20 33.28
N GLU A 206 1.28 -0.43 32.59
CA GLU A 206 2.74 -0.62 32.51
C GLU A 206 3.37 -0.57 33.90
N PHE A 207 3.07 0.46 34.68
CA PHE A 207 3.57 0.59 36.05
C PHE A 207 3.16 -0.60 36.93
N ASN A 208 1.88 -1.01 36.87
CA ASN A 208 1.41 -2.19 37.59
C ASN A 208 2.09 -3.46 37.09
N HIS A 209 2.34 -3.60 35.78
CA HIS A 209 3.01 -4.76 35.21
C HIS A 209 4.44 -4.87 35.74
N VAL A 210 5.20 -3.77 35.70
CA VAL A 210 6.56 -3.67 36.29
C VAL A 210 6.55 -4.04 37.77
N GLN A 211 5.57 -3.57 38.55
CA GLN A 211 5.43 -3.97 39.96
C GLN A 211 5.24 -5.48 40.13
N HIS A 212 4.43 -6.11 39.29
CA HIS A 212 4.20 -7.56 39.37
C HIS A 212 5.43 -8.36 38.91
N LEU A 213 6.18 -7.85 37.93
CA LEU A 213 7.45 -8.43 37.50
C LEU A 213 8.47 -8.42 38.65
N LEU A 214 8.68 -7.26 39.30
CA LEU A 214 9.57 -7.14 40.46
C LEU A 214 9.12 -8.02 41.64
N LYS A 215 7.81 -8.20 41.81
CA LYS A 215 7.25 -9.07 42.85
C LYS A 215 7.54 -10.55 42.58
N ARG A 216 7.42 -10.99 41.32
CA ARG A 216 7.58 -12.39 40.91
C ARG A 216 9.05 -12.78 40.75
N PHE A 217 9.86 -11.85 40.25
CA PHE A 217 11.27 -12.03 39.94
C PHE A 217 12.08 -10.95 40.66
N PRO A 218 12.48 -11.17 41.93
CA PRO A 218 13.22 -10.18 42.71
C PRO A 218 14.63 -9.91 42.16
N ASP A 219 15.25 -10.90 41.52
CA ASP A 219 16.61 -10.82 40.95
C ASP A 219 16.62 -10.41 39.46
N MET A 220 15.57 -9.72 39.00
CA MET A 220 15.45 -9.28 37.62
C MET A 220 16.48 -8.20 37.27
N ASP A 221 17.05 -8.29 36.07
CA ASP A 221 17.93 -7.25 35.53
C ASP A 221 17.16 -5.94 35.31
N MET A 222 17.61 -4.91 36.02
CA MET A 222 16.96 -3.60 36.07
C MET A 222 17.23 -2.78 34.81
N GLU A 223 18.38 -2.99 34.16
CA GLU A 223 18.73 -2.29 32.93
C GLU A 223 17.83 -2.74 31.79
N LYS A 224 17.65 -4.06 31.68
CA LYS A 224 16.70 -4.67 30.74
C LYS A 224 15.26 -4.19 30.97
N LEU A 225 14.81 -4.12 32.23
CA LEU A 225 13.47 -3.64 32.57
C LEU A 225 13.25 -2.17 32.18
N LYS A 226 14.30 -1.35 32.24
CA LYS A 226 14.29 0.05 31.79
C LYS A 226 14.27 0.18 30.27
N ALA A 227 14.97 -0.70 29.57
CA ALA A 227 14.94 -0.75 28.12
C ALA A 227 13.54 -1.13 27.61
N GLU A 228 12.87 -2.10 28.25
CA GLU A 228 11.52 -2.54 27.88
C GLU A 228 10.43 -1.52 28.27
N TYR A 229 10.57 -0.84 29.42
CA TYR A 229 9.58 0.13 29.93
C TYR A 229 10.21 1.52 30.15
N PRO A 230 10.52 2.28 29.09
CA PRO A 230 11.22 3.56 29.21
C PRO A 230 10.39 4.64 29.91
N ASN A 231 9.06 4.56 29.85
CA ASN A 231 8.14 5.55 30.42
C ASN A 231 7.85 5.32 31.92
N VAL A 232 8.29 4.20 32.48
CA VAL A 232 7.99 3.80 33.86
C VAL A 232 9.15 4.14 34.78
N ASP A 233 8.87 4.87 35.86
CA ASP A 233 9.83 5.10 36.94
C ASP A 233 10.00 3.82 37.78
N ILE A 234 11.10 3.11 37.54
CA ILE A 234 11.40 1.81 38.16
C ILE A 234 11.77 1.96 39.63
N GLU A 235 12.45 3.03 40.01
CA GLU A 235 12.78 3.27 41.43
C GLU A 235 11.50 3.43 42.24
N LYS A 236 10.53 4.18 41.69
CA LYS A 236 9.20 4.32 42.28
C LYS A 236 8.45 2.99 42.32
N ALA A 237 8.57 2.16 41.28
CA ALA A 237 7.97 0.83 41.27
C ALA A 237 8.56 -0.07 42.37
N LYS A 238 9.89 -0.11 42.52
CA LYS A 238 10.62 -0.90 43.54
C LYS A 238 10.29 -0.46 44.97
N ARG A 239 10.17 0.85 45.21
CA ARG A 239 9.78 1.40 46.53
C ARG A 239 8.32 1.07 46.88
N SER A 240 7.49 0.71 45.90
CA SER A 240 6.08 0.43 46.15
C SER A 240 5.86 -0.86 46.93
N LYS A 241 4.91 -0.82 47.87
CA LYS A 241 4.48 -2.00 48.65
C LYS A 241 4.03 -3.17 47.77
N LYS A 242 3.47 -2.89 46.60
CA LYS A 242 2.98 -3.91 45.65
C LYS A 242 4.09 -4.69 44.94
N ALA A 243 5.29 -4.11 44.83
CA ALA A 243 6.45 -4.77 44.24
C ALA A 243 7.17 -5.69 45.24
N ARG A 244 6.87 -5.57 46.54
CA ARG A 244 7.47 -6.45 47.55
C ARG A 244 6.81 -7.83 47.49
N GLY A 245 7.62 -8.86 47.23
CA GLY A 245 7.22 -10.26 47.38
C GLY A 245 6.88 -10.57 48.84
N HIS A 246 6.06 -11.60 49.07
CA HIS A 246 5.90 -12.18 50.40
C HIS A 246 7.04 -13.17 50.59
N PHE A 247 8.24 -12.67 50.89
CA PHE A 247 9.39 -13.54 51.15
C PHE A 247 9.34 -13.96 52.62
N MET A 248 9.07 -15.25 52.86
CA MET A 248 9.37 -15.87 54.15
C MET A 248 10.90 -16.00 54.23
N PRO A 249 11.55 -15.53 55.31
CA PRO A 249 12.98 -15.77 55.50
C PRO A 249 13.25 -17.27 55.40
N LYS A 250 14.18 -17.67 54.54
CA LYS A 250 14.76 -19.02 54.60
C LYS A 250 15.74 -19.01 55.77
N TYR A 251 15.39 -19.72 56.83
CA TYR A 251 16.30 -20.04 57.94
C TYR A 251 17.41 -20.97 57.44
#